data_AF-A0A395RYB4-F1
#
_entry.id   AF-A0A395RYB4-F1
#
_cell.length_a   1.000
_cell.length_b   1.000
_cell.length_c   1.000
_cell.angle_alpha   90.00
_cell.angle_beta   90.00
_cell.angle_gamma   90.00
#
_symmetry.space_group_name_H-M   'P 1'
#
loop_
_entity.id
_entity.type
_entity.pdbx_description
1 polymer ?
#
loop_
_entity_poly.entity_id
_entity_poly.type
_entity_poly.pdbx_seq_one_letter_code
_entity_poly.pdbx_strand_id
1 'polypeptide(L)'
;MASQEQPPPLPPAPQVFPLHRLPPDIRDNIWTFTLPDRCIFDASTVSKEGPEGPSFLDFHFRHPPPATLQICRESRAAAIRRGFFFKAGNESPGVWFKPETDMLYVTGYQCGRMTADGCHHIDVKGLDKTLHAGVELSNFLIIFFRGLSRERFGRHLQEFFTRMPSLESLGGISLRRSVPEGHEINSADCSSLPLPLPMSDDTYAFLNSPVYKKLFETFDVIYLRGIRDRA
;
A
#
# COMPACT_ATOMS: atom_id res chain seq x y z
N MET A 1 -7.41 69.30 -13.85
CA MET A 1 -7.56 68.56 -12.59
C MET A 1 -7.02 67.16 -12.82
N ALA A 2 -5.86 66.84 -12.26
CA ALA A 2 -5.25 65.52 -12.41
C ALA A 2 -5.79 64.61 -11.30
N SER A 3 -6.48 63.53 -11.69
CA SER A 3 -6.89 62.47 -10.77
C SER A 3 -5.65 61.78 -10.22
N GLN A 4 -5.44 61.84 -8.91
CA GLN A 4 -4.45 60.99 -8.24
C GLN A 4 -4.98 59.56 -8.21
N GLU A 5 -4.37 58.68 -8.99
CA GLU A 5 -4.52 57.23 -8.81
C GLU A 5 -3.93 56.84 -7.46
N GLN A 6 -4.79 56.33 -6.58
CA GLN A 6 -4.38 55.78 -5.30
C GLN A 6 -3.68 54.43 -5.54
N PRO A 7 -2.46 54.22 -5.00
CA PRO A 7 -1.73 52.97 -5.23
C PRO A 7 -2.51 51.78 -4.63
N PRO A 8 -2.40 50.59 -5.26
CA PRO A 8 -3.13 49.41 -4.83
C PRO A 8 -2.82 49.06 -3.37
N PRO A 9 -3.82 48.59 -2.59
CA PRO A 9 -3.60 48.20 -1.20
C PRO A 9 -2.50 47.15 -1.11
N LEU A 10 -1.54 47.36 -0.22
CA LEU A 10 -0.50 46.38 0.07
C LEU A 10 -1.15 45.06 0.53
N PRO A 11 -0.64 43.89 0.10
CA PRO A 11 -1.16 42.62 0.56
C PRO A 11 -1.06 42.51 2.09
N PRO A 12 -2.07 41.96 2.77
CA PRO A 12 -2.05 41.79 4.21
C PRO A 12 -0.84 40.95 4.63
N ALA A 13 -0.22 41.33 5.75
CA ALA A 13 0.95 40.64 6.28
C ALA A 13 0.65 39.14 6.49
N PRO A 14 1.63 38.24 6.24
CA PRO A 14 1.43 36.81 6.45
C PRO A 14 0.99 36.54 7.89
N GLN A 15 -0.15 35.87 8.06
CA GLN A 15 -0.58 35.43 9.39
C GLN A 15 0.36 34.32 9.86
N VAL A 16 1.09 34.57 10.94
CA VAL A 16 2.00 33.59 11.54
C VAL A 16 1.29 32.88 12.68
N PHE A 17 1.01 31.59 12.51
CA PHE A 17 0.48 30.75 13.58
C PHE A 17 1.60 30.29 14.51
N PRO A 18 1.59 30.63 15.81
CA PRO A 18 2.70 30.33 16.71
C PRO A 18 2.63 28.89 17.21
N LEU A 19 2.95 27.92 16.34
CA LEU A 19 2.89 26.48 16.62
C LEU A 19 3.61 26.10 17.94
N HIS A 20 4.76 26.72 18.22
CA HIS A 20 5.57 26.47 19.43
C HIS A 20 4.88 26.81 20.77
N ARG A 21 3.80 27.60 20.76
CA ARG A 21 3.04 27.95 21.96
C ARG A 21 2.03 26.88 22.36
N LEU A 22 1.78 25.91 21.49
CA LEU A 22 0.86 24.82 21.78
C LEU A 22 1.51 23.76 22.68
N PRO A 23 0.71 23.08 23.53
CA PRO A 23 1.17 21.92 24.27
C PRO A 23 1.82 20.87 23.34
N PRO A 24 2.82 20.11 23.82
CA PRO A 24 3.49 19.08 23.02
C PRO A 24 2.52 18.10 22.35
N ASP A 25 1.48 17.65 23.05
CA ASP A 25 0.51 16.69 22.53
C ASP A 25 -0.29 17.25 21.35
N ILE A 26 -0.64 18.54 21.41
CA ILE A 26 -1.36 19.21 20.32
C ILE A 26 -0.44 19.36 19.10
N ARG A 27 0.84 19.67 19.31
CA ARG A 27 1.82 19.75 18.22
C ARG A 27 2.05 18.38 17.58
N ASP A 28 2.15 17.32 18.37
CA ASP A 28 2.29 15.95 17.87
C ASP A 28 1.08 15.52 17.03
N ASN A 29 -0.14 15.86 17.49
CA ASN A 29 -1.36 15.64 16.73
C ASN A 29 -1.34 16.39 15.40
N ILE A 30 -1.00 17.68 15.41
CA ILE A 30 -0.88 18.48 14.18
C ILE A 30 0.08 17.79 13.20
N TRP A 31 1.28 17.39 13.66
CA TRP A 31 2.23 16.72 12.78
C TRP A 31 1.74 15.37 12.28
N THR A 32 1.06 14.59 13.12
CA THR A 32 0.46 13.31 12.74
C THR A 32 -0.62 13.50 11.67
N PHE A 33 -1.48 14.52 11.82
CA PHE A 33 -2.55 14.83 10.86
C PHE A 33 -2.03 15.42 9.54
N THR A 34 -0.80 15.93 9.52
CA THR A 34 -0.14 16.37 8.27
C THR A 34 0.55 15.24 7.51
N LEU A 35 0.59 14.02 8.06
CA LEU A 35 1.08 12.86 7.32
C LEU A 35 0.11 12.52 6.19
N PRO A 36 0.61 11.98 5.07
CA PRO A 36 -0.25 11.58 3.96
C PRO A 36 -1.28 10.56 4.42
N ASP A 37 -2.41 10.61 3.73
CA ASP A 37 -3.46 9.61 3.83
C ASP A 37 -2.97 8.27 3.27
N ARG A 38 -3.85 7.27 3.30
CA ARG A 38 -3.57 5.91 2.82
C ARG A 38 -2.98 5.90 1.40
N CYS A 39 -1.78 5.36 1.29
CA CYS A 39 -1.10 5.07 0.02
C CYS A 39 -1.13 3.56 -0.29
N ILE A 40 -1.11 3.24 -1.59
CA ILE A 40 -0.96 1.85 -2.07
C ILE A 40 0.38 1.72 -2.77
N PHE A 41 1.19 0.79 -2.29
CA PHE A 41 2.54 0.54 -2.79
C PHE A 41 2.51 -0.70 -3.69
N ASP A 42 2.45 -0.51 -5.00
CA ASP A 42 2.47 -1.59 -6.00
C ASP A 42 3.89 -2.14 -6.15
N ALA A 43 4.19 -3.24 -5.44
CA ALA A 43 5.46 -3.93 -5.51
C ALA A 43 5.63 -4.60 -6.89
N SER A 44 6.61 -4.13 -7.64
CA SER A 44 6.90 -4.57 -9.00
C SER A 44 7.77 -5.81 -9.03
N THR A 45 8.89 -5.80 -8.32
CA THR A 45 9.90 -6.87 -8.26
C THR A 45 10.53 -7.00 -6.89
N VAL A 46 10.85 -8.24 -6.49
CA VAL A 46 11.80 -8.49 -5.40
C VAL A 46 13.20 -8.63 -5.99
N SER A 47 14.08 -7.73 -5.59
CA SER A 47 15.46 -7.64 -6.01
C SER A 47 16.40 -7.92 -4.83
N LYS A 48 17.70 -8.15 -5.10
CA LYS A 48 18.73 -8.39 -4.08
C LYS A 48 19.88 -7.41 -4.26
N GLU A 49 20.46 -6.99 -3.14
CA GLU A 49 21.67 -6.19 -3.13
C GLU A 49 22.90 -7.08 -3.34
N GLY A 50 23.22 -7.38 -4.60
CA GLY A 50 24.29 -8.31 -4.93
C GLY A 50 23.98 -9.77 -4.56
N PRO A 51 24.98 -10.67 -4.63
CA PRO A 51 24.76 -12.12 -4.47
C PRO A 51 24.30 -12.53 -3.06
N GLU A 52 24.81 -11.86 -2.03
CA GLU A 52 24.59 -12.19 -0.61
C GLU A 52 23.86 -11.09 0.18
N GLY A 53 23.54 -9.96 -0.44
CA GLY A 53 22.89 -8.86 0.28
C GLY A 53 21.37 -9.04 0.44
N PRO A 54 20.76 -8.17 1.26
CA PRO A 54 19.36 -8.25 1.60
C PRO A 54 18.46 -8.07 0.38
N SER A 55 17.24 -8.61 0.47
CA SER A 55 16.22 -8.36 -0.52
C SER A 55 15.55 -7.02 -0.31
N PHE A 56 15.08 -6.43 -1.40
CA PHE A 56 14.29 -5.20 -1.38
C PHE A 56 13.18 -5.25 -2.42
N LEU A 57 12.20 -4.37 -2.25
CA LEU A 57 11.06 -4.24 -3.15
C LEU A 57 11.30 -3.08 -4.09
N ASP A 58 11.18 -3.33 -5.38
CA ASP A 58 10.96 -2.28 -6.35
C ASP A 58 9.45 -1.99 -6.42
N PHE A 59 9.12 -0.74 -6.72
CA PHE A 59 7.74 -0.28 -6.77
C PHE A 59 7.47 0.33 -8.14
N HIS A 60 6.30 0.02 -8.72
CA HIS A 60 5.86 0.62 -9.98
C HIS A 60 5.63 2.13 -9.83
N PHE A 61 5.18 2.55 -8.65
CA PHE A 61 4.89 3.95 -8.33
C PHE A 61 5.68 4.34 -7.09
N ARG A 62 6.28 5.53 -7.13
CA ARG A 62 6.99 6.12 -5.99
C ARG A 62 6.16 7.25 -5.43
N HIS A 63 5.65 7.05 -4.23
CA HIS A 63 5.02 8.12 -3.45
C HIS A 63 6.11 9.05 -2.91
N PRO A 64 5.92 10.38 -2.98
CA PRO A 64 6.86 11.31 -2.38
C PRO A 64 6.92 11.10 -0.87
N PRO A 65 8.11 11.21 -0.24
CA PRO A 65 8.20 11.15 1.20
C PRO A 65 7.41 12.32 1.82
N PRO A 66 6.80 12.14 3.00
CA PRO A 66 6.01 13.19 3.61
C PRO A 66 6.86 14.43 3.92
N ALA A 67 6.31 15.61 3.63
CA ALA A 67 7.00 16.89 3.87
C ALA A 67 7.45 17.05 5.33
N THR A 68 6.73 16.44 6.27
CA THR A 68 7.04 16.41 7.70
C THR A 68 8.45 15.90 8.02
N LEU A 69 9.03 15.05 7.18
CA LEU A 69 10.42 14.60 7.34
C LEU A 69 11.46 15.71 7.17
N GLN A 70 11.11 16.79 6.48
CA GLN A 70 12.03 17.85 6.07
C GLN A 70 11.80 19.19 6.78
N ILE A 71 10.64 19.41 7.41
CA ILE A 71 10.29 20.72 8.01
C ILE A 71 11.16 21.06 9.22
N CYS A 72 11.11 20.24 10.27
CA CYS A 72 11.85 20.49 11.51
C CYS A 72 12.07 19.18 12.29
N ARG A 73 12.85 19.23 13.37
CA ARG A 73 13.16 18.05 14.18
C ARG A 73 11.90 17.41 14.79
N GLU A 74 10.95 18.23 15.25
CA GLU A 74 9.71 17.75 15.87
C GLU A 74 8.82 17.03 14.85
N SER A 75 8.61 17.65 13.69
CA SER A 75 7.85 17.08 12.58
C SER A 75 8.46 15.78 12.06
N ARG A 76 9.79 15.74 11.90
CA ARG A 76 10.51 14.53 11.48
C ARG A 76 10.35 13.40 12.49
N ALA A 77 10.42 13.72 13.79
CA ALA A 77 10.24 12.72 14.83
C ALA A 77 8.82 12.14 14.81
N ALA A 78 7.80 12.95 14.53
CA ALA A 78 6.43 12.47 14.36
C ALA A 78 6.30 11.51 13.17
N ALA A 79 6.88 11.85 12.01
CA ALA A 79 6.85 10.99 10.83
C ALA A 79 7.56 9.64 11.05
N ILE A 80 8.71 9.63 11.74
CA ILE A 80 9.47 8.40 12.04
C ILE A 80 8.76 7.53 13.09
N ARG A 81 7.98 8.12 14.01
CA ARG A 81 7.17 7.34 14.97
C ARG A 81 6.02 6.58 14.31
N ARG A 82 5.50 7.11 13.19
CA ARG A 82 4.30 6.60 12.50
C ARG A 82 4.62 5.78 11.26
N GLY A 83 5.87 5.62 10.90
CA GLY A 83 6.21 4.98 9.64
C GLY A 83 7.68 4.60 9.55
N PHE A 84 8.00 3.86 8.51
CA PHE A 84 9.36 3.40 8.23
C PHE A 84 9.63 3.47 6.73
N PHE A 85 10.87 3.21 6.33
CA PHE A 85 11.24 3.16 4.93
C PHE A 85 11.43 1.72 4.47
N PHE A 86 10.72 1.32 3.41
CA PHE A 86 11.14 0.18 2.61
C PHE A 86 12.34 0.57 1.77
N LYS A 87 13.37 -0.27 1.76
CA LYS A 87 14.44 -0.13 0.76
C LYS A 87 13.84 -0.36 -0.63
N ALA A 88 14.19 0.51 -1.57
CA ALA A 88 13.77 0.43 -2.96
C ALA A 88 14.97 0.77 -3.85
N GLY A 89 15.48 -0.19 -4.62
CA GLY A 89 16.73 -0.04 -5.37
C GLY A 89 17.99 0.02 -4.50
N ASN A 90 19.16 -0.03 -5.15
CA ASN A 90 20.47 0.03 -4.48
C ASN A 90 20.83 1.44 -3.99
N GLU A 91 20.40 2.48 -4.71
CA GLU A 91 20.81 3.88 -4.44
C GLU A 91 19.67 4.76 -3.95
N SER A 92 18.44 4.25 -3.83
CA SER A 92 17.32 5.09 -3.42
C SER A 92 17.18 5.15 -1.89
N PRO A 93 16.74 6.30 -1.34
CA PRO A 93 16.49 6.46 0.09
C PRO A 93 15.32 5.59 0.60
N GLY A 94 14.65 4.86 -0.31
CA GLY A 94 13.51 4.03 -0.01
C GLY A 94 12.19 4.75 -0.18
N VAL A 95 11.10 4.03 0.07
CA VAL A 95 9.74 4.57 0.08
C VAL A 95 9.23 4.61 1.52
N TRP A 96 8.69 5.75 1.93
CA TRP A 96 8.12 5.90 3.27
C TRP A 96 6.76 5.21 3.33
N PHE A 97 6.55 4.38 4.36
CA PHE A 97 5.37 3.56 4.54
C PHE A 97 4.83 3.73 5.95
N LYS A 98 3.53 4.01 6.05
CA LYS A 98 2.76 4.17 7.29
C LYS A 98 1.91 2.92 7.54
N PRO A 99 2.38 1.97 8.35
CA PRO A 99 1.74 0.66 8.47
C PRO A 99 0.28 0.69 8.92
N GLU A 100 -0.15 1.69 9.68
CA GLU A 100 -1.53 1.81 10.17
C GLU A 100 -2.57 2.12 9.09
N THR A 101 -2.14 2.62 7.92
CA THR A 101 -3.06 3.03 6.85
C THR A 101 -2.65 2.53 5.48
N ASP A 102 -1.34 2.43 5.23
CA ASP A 102 -0.80 2.09 3.93
C ASP A 102 -0.90 0.61 3.65
N MET A 103 -0.94 0.28 2.37
CA MET A 103 -1.14 -1.08 1.91
C MET A 103 -0.07 -1.49 0.91
N LEU A 104 0.56 -2.61 1.18
CA LEU A 104 1.47 -3.26 0.24
C LEU A 104 0.65 -4.06 -0.78
N TYR A 105 0.73 -3.69 -2.05
CA TYR A 105 0.06 -4.41 -3.12
C TYR A 105 1.04 -5.31 -3.86
N VAL A 106 0.71 -6.59 -3.99
CA VAL A 106 1.51 -7.58 -4.71
C VAL A 106 0.73 -8.14 -5.90
N THR A 107 1.38 -8.18 -7.05
CA THR A 107 0.83 -8.82 -8.26
C THR A 107 0.95 -10.34 -8.19
N GLY A 108 0.29 -11.07 -9.10
CA GLY A 108 0.35 -12.54 -9.12
C GLY A 108 1.74 -13.13 -9.24
N TYR A 109 2.61 -12.51 -10.03
CA TYR A 109 4.00 -12.93 -10.16
C TYR A 109 4.74 -12.80 -8.82
N GLN A 110 4.58 -11.69 -8.11
CA GLN A 110 5.19 -11.50 -6.79
C GLN A 110 4.58 -12.41 -5.74
N CYS A 111 3.25 -12.57 -5.76
CA CYS A 111 2.56 -13.50 -4.88
C CYS A 111 3.05 -14.94 -5.09
N GLY A 112 3.28 -15.36 -6.33
CA GLY A 112 3.88 -16.65 -6.66
C GLY A 112 5.30 -16.80 -6.15
N ARG A 113 6.15 -15.75 -6.26
CA ARG A 113 7.52 -15.79 -5.71
C ARG A 113 7.55 -15.79 -4.19
N MET A 114 6.65 -15.04 -3.55
CA MET A 114 6.49 -15.08 -2.10
C MET A 114 6.05 -16.48 -1.70
N THR A 115 4.95 -17.00 -2.24
CA THR A 115 4.40 -18.29 -1.79
C THR A 115 5.06 -19.53 -2.41
N ALA A 116 6.12 -19.34 -3.19
CA ALA A 116 7.08 -20.34 -3.67
C ALA A 116 7.58 -21.30 -2.57
N ASP A 117 7.19 -22.58 -2.57
CA ASP A 117 7.83 -23.59 -1.69
C ASP A 117 9.37 -23.53 -1.87
N GLY A 118 10.10 -23.42 -0.75
CA GLY A 118 11.56 -23.31 -0.75
C GLY A 118 12.13 -21.93 -1.06
N CYS A 119 11.30 -20.91 -1.29
CA CYS A 119 11.73 -19.54 -1.50
C CYS A 119 12.02 -18.84 -0.15
N HIS A 120 13.01 -19.33 0.59
CA HIS A 120 13.50 -18.74 1.85
C HIS A 120 14.33 -17.45 1.64
N HIS A 121 14.20 -16.80 0.49
CA HIS A 121 15.14 -15.79 0.01
C HIS A 121 14.58 -14.37 -0.03
N ILE A 122 13.34 -14.16 0.43
CA ILE A 122 12.71 -12.85 0.49
C ILE A 122 12.77 -12.37 1.95
N ASP A 123 13.95 -11.91 2.35
CA ASP A 123 14.16 -11.16 3.59
C ASP A 123 14.17 -9.67 3.26
N VAL A 124 12.98 -9.10 3.11
CA VAL A 124 12.80 -7.65 2.89
C VAL A 124 12.52 -7.00 4.23
N LYS A 125 13.44 -6.14 4.67
CA LYS A 125 13.26 -5.34 5.89
C LYS A 125 11.99 -4.51 5.84
N GLY A 126 11.18 -4.59 6.89
CA GLY A 126 9.92 -3.85 7.02
C GLY A 126 8.69 -4.66 6.63
N LEU A 127 8.83 -5.81 5.96
CA LEU A 127 7.68 -6.70 5.71
C LEU A 127 7.05 -7.17 7.03
N ASP A 128 7.87 -7.39 8.05
CA ASP A 128 7.45 -7.78 9.39
C ASP A 128 6.51 -6.76 10.06
N LYS A 129 6.56 -5.50 9.59
CA LYS A 129 5.76 -4.38 10.12
C LYS A 129 4.55 -4.04 9.26
N THR A 130 4.36 -4.73 8.13
CA THR A 130 3.22 -4.49 7.23
C THR A 130 1.94 -5.02 7.87
N LEU A 131 0.97 -4.13 8.11
CA LEU A 131 -0.34 -4.51 8.64
C LEU A 131 -1.35 -4.80 7.53
N HIS A 132 -1.23 -4.15 6.38
CA HIS A 132 -2.19 -4.27 5.29
C HIS A 132 -1.52 -4.71 3.98
N ALA A 133 -1.99 -5.83 3.43
CA ALA A 133 -1.55 -6.34 2.15
C ALA A 133 -2.73 -6.57 1.19
N GLY A 134 -2.47 -6.30 -0.08
CA GLY A 134 -3.39 -6.54 -1.18
C GLY A 134 -2.76 -7.46 -2.22
N VAL A 135 -3.54 -8.39 -2.76
CA VAL A 135 -3.14 -9.18 -3.92
C VAL A 135 -4.02 -8.79 -5.09
N GLU A 136 -3.47 -8.74 -6.30
CA GLU A 136 -4.27 -8.54 -7.51
C GLU A 136 -5.49 -9.46 -7.53
N LEU A 137 -6.68 -8.92 -7.73
CA LEU A 137 -7.95 -9.64 -7.56
C LEU A 137 -8.01 -10.93 -8.41
N SER A 138 -7.55 -10.89 -9.66
CA SER A 138 -7.49 -12.08 -10.53
C SER A 138 -6.66 -13.21 -9.89
N ASN A 139 -5.49 -12.86 -9.36
CA ASN A 139 -4.58 -13.78 -8.69
C ASN A 139 -5.08 -14.19 -7.32
N PHE A 140 -5.70 -13.27 -6.59
CA PHE A 140 -6.38 -13.58 -5.36
C PHE A 140 -7.45 -14.65 -5.59
N LEU A 141 -8.27 -14.49 -6.63
CA LEU A 141 -9.28 -15.47 -7.01
C LEU A 141 -8.65 -16.83 -7.40
N ILE A 142 -7.54 -16.82 -8.12
CA ILE A 142 -6.86 -18.07 -8.52
C ILE A 142 -6.21 -18.76 -7.30
N ILE A 143 -5.37 -18.04 -6.56
CA ILE A 143 -4.54 -18.55 -5.45
C ILE A 143 -5.40 -18.97 -4.26
N PHE A 144 -6.55 -18.35 -4.07
CA PHE A 144 -7.38 -18.65 -2.91
C PHE A 144 -8.63 -19.46 -3.26
N PHE A 145 -9.04 -19.57 -4.54
CA PHE A 145 -10.34 -20.17 -4.88
C PHE A 145 -10.36 -21.14 -6.05
N ARG A 146 -9.42 -21.09 -7.02
CA ARG A 146 -9.44 -22.06 -8.14
C ARG A 146 -8.68 -23.34 -7.81
N GLY A 147 -9.43 -24.41 -7.51
CA GLY A 147 -8.94 -25.79 -7.58
C GLY A 147 -7.89 -26.18 -6.53
N LEU A 148 -7.76 -25.39 -5.46
CA LEU A 148 -6.84 -25.67 -4.36
C LEU A 148 -7.61 -26.35 -3.22
N SER A 149 -7.08 -27.47 -2.72
CA SER A 149 -7.55 -28.05 -1.48
C SER A 149 -7.39 -27.05 -0.33
N ARG A 150 -8.19 -27.18 0.72
CA ARG A 150 -8.07 -26.38 1.96
C ARG A 150 -6.62 -26.31 2.48
N GLU A 151 -5.86 -27.38 2.27
CA GLU A 151 -4.44 -27.50 2.62
C GLU A 151 -3.55 -26.56 1.81
N ARG A 152 -3.72 -26.47 0.49
CA ARG A 152 -2.92 -25.56 -0.35
C ARG A 152 -3.27 -24.10 -0.08
N PHE A 153 -4.56 -23.80 0.13
CA PHE A 153 -5.01 -22.49 0.58
C PHE A 153 -4.33 -22.09 1.90
N GLY A 154 -4.36 -22.98 2.90
CA GLY A 154 -3.70 -22.77 4.19
C GLY A 154 -2.20 -22.52 4.05
N ARG A 155 -1.52 -23.24 3.16
CA ARG A 155 -0.08 -23.05 2.89
C ARG A 155 0.23 -21.66 2.35
N HIS A 156 -0.47 -21.21 1.31
CA HIS A 156 -0.24 -19.87 0.73
C HIS A 156 -0.44 -18.78 1.79
N LEU A 157 -1.49 -18.89 2.61
CA LEU A 157 -1.71 -17.94 3.71
C LEU A 157 -0.61 -18.00 4.76
N GLN A 158 -0.21 -19.19 5.19
CA GLN A 158 0.86 -19.37 6.16
C GLN A 158 2.16 -18.73 5.66
N GLU A 159 2.46 -18.84 4.37
CA GLU A 159 3.60 -18.17 3.74
C GLU A 159 3.52 -16.64 3.77
N PHE A 160 2.31 -16.06 3.65
CA PHE A 160 2.09 -14.62 3.86
C PHE A 160 2.35 -14.23 5.31
N PHE A 161 1.75 -14.94 6.27
CA PHE A 161 1.92 -14.64 7.71
C PHE A 161 3.33 -14.91 8.23
N THR A 162 4.05 -15.85 7.63
CA THR A 162 5.45 -16.10 7.99
C THR A 162 6.33 -14.90 7.60
N ARG A 163 6.03 -14.22 6.49
CA ARG A 163 6.79 -13.05 6.01
C ARG A 163 6.27 -11.73 6.57
N MET A 164 4.98 -11.65 6.85
CA MET A 164 4.29 -10.48 7.40
C MET A 164 3.50 -10.92 8.65
N PRO A 165 4.20 -11.25 9.76
CA PRO A 165 3.56 -11.71 10.99
C PRO A 165 2.59 -10.71 11.60
N SER A 166 2.79 -9.41 11.35
CA SER A 166 1.92 -8.34 11.87
C SER A 166 0.69 -8.08 10.99
N LEU A 167 0.43 -8.90 9.97
CA LEU A 167 -0.64 -8.64 9.00
C LEU A 167 -2.02 -8.68 9.65
N GLU A 168 -2.73 -7.55 9.62
CA GLU A 168 -4.10 -7.37 10.12
C GLU A 168 -5.14 -7.51 9.02
N SER A 169 -4.78 -7.21 7.77
CA SER A 169 -5.72 -7.36 6.64
C SER A 169 -5.03 -7.89 5.39
N LEU A 170 -5.68 -8.85 4.73
CA LEU A 170 -5.31 -9.36 3.42
C LEU A 170 -6.54 -9.30 2.51
N GLY A 171 -6.42 -8.72 1.32
CA GLY A 171 -7.56 -8.56 0.41
C GLY A 171 -7.22 -8.70 -1.07
N GLY A 172 -8.24 -8.97 -1.87
CA GLY A 172 -8.16 -8.91 -3.32
C GLY A 172 -8.38 -7.47 -3.80
N ILE A 173 -7.50 -6.94 -4.65
CA ILE A 173 -7.56 -5.56 -5.12
C ILE A 173 -7.52 -5.53 -6.64
N SER A 174 -8.44 -4.78 -7.23
CA SER A 174 -8.41 -4.47 -8.66
C SER A 174 -7.89 -3.05 -8.84
N LEU A 175 -6.61 -2.93 -9.19
CA LEU A 175 -6.01 -1.65 -9.58
C LEU A 175 -6.33 -1.34 -11.05
N ARG A 176 -6.99 -0.20 -11.32
CA ARG A 176 -7.13 0.31 -12.69
C ARG A 176 -5.83 1.02 -13.07
N ARG A 177 -4.97 0.32 -13.82
CA ARG A 177 -3.69 0.88 -14.31
C ARG A 177 -3.82 1.94 -15.40
N SER A 178 -5.02 2.44 -15.70
CA SER A 178 -5.23 3.52 -16.67
C SER A 178 -4.92 4.87 -16.02
N VAL A 179 -3.65 5.09 -15.69
CA VAL A 179 -3.19 6.37 -15.17
C VAL A 179 -2.22 6.95 -16.19
N PRO A 180 -2.48 8.15 -16.76
CA PRO A 180 -1.52 8.82 -17.63
C PRO A 180 -0.24 9.12 -16.84
N GLU A 181 0.91 9.05 -17.51
CA GLU A 181 2.22 9.32 -16.90
C GLU A 181 2.18 10.59 -16.04
N GLY A 182 2.45 10.46 -14.75
CA GLY A 182 2.52 11.57 -13.80
C GLY A 182 1.36 11.73 -12.81
N HIS A 183 0.35 10.86 -12.80
CA HIS A 183 -0.64 10.83 -11.70
C HIS A 183 -0.26 9.83 -10.61
N GLU A 184 -0.33 10.28 -9.35
CA GLU A 184 -0.21 9.42 -8.17
C GLU A 184 -1.48 8.58 -8.04
N ILE A 185 -1.34 7.25 -7.91
CA ILE A 185 -2.47 6.37 -7.62
C ILE A 185 -2.96 6.70 -6.21
N ASN A 186 -4.21 7.15 -6.11
CA ASN A 186 -4.84 7.36 -4.82
C ASN A 186 -5.73 6.17 -4.44
N SER A 187 -6.17 6.15 -3.18
CA SER A 187 -7.06 5.09 -2.68
C SER A 187 -8.42 5.04 -3.40
N ALA A 188 -8.88 6.14 -4.02
CA ALA A 188 -10.14 6.19 -4.76
C ALA A 188 -10.04 5.51 -6.15
N ASP A 189 -8.84 5.36 -6.70
CA ASP A 189 -8.58 4.61 -7.94
C ASP A 189 -8.68 3.08 -7.75
N CYS A 190 -8.90 2.64 -6.51
CA CYS A 190 -8.79 1.26 -6.09
C CYS A 190 -10.14 0.72 -5.60
N SER A 191 -10.54 -0.42 -6.15
CA SER A 191 -11.62 -1.22 -5.57
C SER A 191 -11.00 -2.41 -4.83
N SER A 192 -11.35 -2.56 -3.56
CA SER A 192 -10.86 -3.65 -2.72
C SER A 192 -12.00 -4.51 -2.22
N LEU A 193 -11.79 -5.82 -2.22
CA LEU A 193 -12.64 -6.79 -1.55
C LEU A 193 -11.87 -7.26 -0.31
N PRO A 194 -12.12 -6.67 0.87
CA PRO A 194 -11.46 -7.10 2.09
C PRO A 194 -11.90 -8.54 2.40
N LEU A 195 -10.95 -9.41 2.77
CA LEU A 195 -11.29 -10.64 3.46
C LEU A 195 -11.07 -10.45 4.97
N PRO A 196 -11.96 -10.99 5.82
CA PRO A 196 -11.63 -11.19 7.22
C PRO A 196 -10.41 -12.12 7.31
N LEU A 197 -9.58 -11.92 8.34
CA LEU A 197 -8.40 -12.76 8.56
C LEU A 197 -8.79 -14.24 8.60
N PRO A 198 -8.12 -15.12 7.84
CA PRO A 198 -8.57 -16.48 7.49
C PRO A 198 -8.59 -17.48 8.64
N MET A 199 -8.34 -17.03 9.86
CA MET A 199 -8.38 -17.83 11.07
C MET A 199 -9.71 -17.70 11.82
N SER A 200 -10.67 -16.88 11.36
CA SER A 200 -12.03 -16.88 11.89
C SER A 200 -12.97 -17.71 11.01
N ASP A 201 -13.95 -18.36 11.64
CA ASP A 201 -15.03 -19.07 10.93
C ASP A 201 -15.78 -18.13 9.96
N ASP A 202 -15.76 -16.82 10.23
CA ASP A 202 -16.37 -15.79 9.40
C ASP A 202 -15.73 -15.69 8.02
N THR A 203 -14.42 -15.95 7.88
CA THR A 203 -13.78 -15.95 6.56
C THR A 203 -14.38 -17.06 5.70
N TYR A 204 -14.46 -18.29 6.21
CA TYR A 204 -15.05 -19.39 5.45
C TYR A 204 -16.55 -19.20 5.19
N ALA A 205 -17.28 -18.58 6.11
CA ALA A 205 -18.69 -18.22 5.93
C ALA A 205 -18.89 -17.18 4.81
N PHE A 206 -18.07 -16.12 4.80
CA PHE A 206 -18.10 -15.09 3.76
C PHE A 206 -17.80 -15.69 2.37
N LEU A 207 -16.82 -16.59 2.28
CA LEU A 207 -16.43 -17.25 1.04
C LEU A 207 -17.50 -18.20 0.49
N ASN A 208 -18.28 -18.81 1.37
CA ASN A 208 -19.40 -19.65 0.98
C ASN A 208 -20.69 -18.86 0.69
N SER A 209 -20.67 -17.54 0.88
CA SER A 209 -21.86 -16.71 0.68
C SER A 209 -22.29 -16.67 -0.80
N PRO A 210 -23.61 -16.62 -1.08
CA PRO A 210 -24.13 -16.50 -2.44
C PRO A 210 -23.65 -15.22 -3.15
N VAL A 211 -23.43 -14.15 -2.40
CA VAL A 211 -22.92 -12.87 -2.91
C VAL A 211 -21.53 -13.04 -3.52
N TYR A 212 -20.65 -13.77 -2.82
CA TYR A 212 -19.30 -14.02 -3.29
C TYR A 212 -19.27 -14.95 -4.50
N LYS A 213 -20.09 -16.03 -4.50
CA LYS A 213 -20.24 -16.92 -5.66
C LYS A 213 -20.71 -16.18 -6.91
N LYS A 214 -21.67 -15.28 -6.77
CA LYS A 214 -22.19 -14.48 -7.89
C LYS A 214 -21.17 -13.47 -8.42
N LEU A 215 -20.37 -12.85 -7.55
CA LEU A 215 -19.24 -12.02 -7.95
C LEU A 215 -18.23 -12.86 -8.75
N PHE A 216 -17.86 -14.04 -8.24
CA PHE A 216 -16.93 -14.95 -8.89
C PHE A 216 -17.39 -15.39 -10.29
N GLU A 217 -18.65 -15.79 -10.45
CA GLU A 217 -19.26 -16.13 -11.74
C GLU A 217 -19.21 -14.97 -12.74
N THR A 218 -19.45 -13.75 -12.28
CA THR A 218 -19.40 -12.55 -13.11
C THR A 218 -17.97 -12.23 -13.55
N PHE A 219 -16.98 -12.40 -12.65
CA PHE A 219 -15.57 -12.19 -12.96
C PHE A 219 -15.02 -13.24 -13.93
N ASP A 220 -15.43 -14.49 -13.81
CA ASP A 220 -14.98 -15.56 -14.70
C ASP A 220 -15.40 -15.30 -16.16
N VAL A 221 -16.61 -14.78 -16.36
CA VAL A 221 -17.11 -14.36 -17.68
C VAL A 221 -16.31 -13.19 -18.25
N ILE A 222 -15.94 -12.20 -17.43
CA ILE A 222 -15.19 -11.00 -17.87
C ILE A 222 -13.73 -11.35 -18.19
N TYR A 223 -13.07 -12.14 -17.33
CA TYR A 223 -11.67 -12.51 -17.48
C TYR A 223 -11.45 -13.42 -18.69
N LEU A 224 -12.34 -14.39 -18.93
CA LEU A 224 -12.29 -15.25 -20.11
C LEU A 224 -12.55 -14.48 -21.41
N ARG A 225 -13.39 -13.45 -21.39
CA ARG A 225 -13.59 -12.56 -22.55
C ARG A 225 -12.35 -11.72 -22.85
N GLY A 226 -11.75 -11.12 -21.82
CA GLY A 226 -10.58 -10.25 -21.96
C GLY A 226 -9.30 -10.98 -22.43
N ILE A 227 -9.14 -12.27 -22.11
CA ILE A 227 -8.06 -13.10 -22.66
C ILE A 227 -8.30 -13.43 -24.13
N ARG A 228 -9.56 -13.70 -24.50
CA ARG A 228 -9.93 -14.09 -25.88
C ARG A 228 -9.83 -12.94 -26.87
N ASP A 229 -9.98 -11.70 -26.42
CA ASP A 229 -9.85 -10.50 -27.25
C ASP A 229 -8.38 -10.02 -27.41
N ARG A 230 -7.42 -10.67 -26.73
CA ARG A 230 -5.97 -10.38 -26.82
C ARG A 230 -5.14 -11.50 -27.48
N ALA A 231 -5.79 -12.57 -27.95
CA ALA A 231 -5.20 -13.68 -28.70
C ALA A 231 -5.64 -13.61 -30.16
#